data_AF-A0A8T5LXJ4-F1
#
_entry.id   AF-A0A8T5LXJ4-F1
#
_cell.length_a   1.000
_cell.length_b   1.000
_cell.length_c   1.000
_cell.angle_alpha   90.00
_cell.angle_beta   90.00
_cell.angle_gamma   90.00
#
_symmetry.space_group_name_H-M   'P 1'
#
loop_
_entity.id
_entity.type
_entity.pdbx_description
1 polymer ?
#
loop_
_entity_poly.entity_id
_entity_poly.type
_entity_poly.pdbx_seq_one_letter_code
_entity_poly.pdbx_strand_id
1 'polypeptide(L)'
;MSTPPIKSSVPRKKTRLGARAADKLARWAGSWTFITLFFLFLLVWIALNAIWLLSPQQWDPYPFILLNLVLSCLAAIQAPIILMSQNRAAEIDRERARKDYYINRKAEKEIKVLQLDLLEIKEHLFEKPLDQRTEKLETDIKKLQEELETLNKSH
;
A
#
# COMPACT_ATOMS: atom_id res chain seq x y z
N MET A 1 18.93 29.99 -19.51
CA MET A 1 19.85 29.05 -18.83
C MET A 1 19.06 27.78 -18.53
N SER A 2 18.90 26.89 -19.51
CA SER A 2 18.04 25.71 -19.40
C SER A 2 18.89 24.49 -19.05
N THR A 3 18.71 23.93 -17.86
CA THR A 3 19.41 22.71 -17.43
C THR A 3 18.96 21.51 -18.29
N PRO A 4 19.87 20.64 -18.74
CA PRO A 4 19.50 19.51 -19.58
C PRO A 4 18.82 18.40 -18.75
N PRO A 5 17.91 17.59 -19.34
CA PRO A 5 17.28 16.49 -18.63
C PRO A 5 18.27 15.33 -18.45
N ILE A 6 18.38 14.83 -17.21
CA ILE A 6 19.16 13.63 -16.87
C ILE A 6 18.47 12.41 -17.50
N LYS A 7 19.01 11.93 -18.61
CA LYS A 7 18.56 10.70 -19.27
C LYS A 7 19.10 9.51 -18.47
N SER A 8 18.33 8.98 -17.53
CA SER A 8 18.68 7.74 -16.83
C SER A 8 18.53 6.55 -17.79
N SER A 9 19.59 6.25 -18.53
CA SER A 9 19.71 5.06 -19.37
C SER A 9 19.95 3.84 -18.50
N VAL A 10 18.88 3.22 -17.99
CA VAL A 10 18.96 1.85 -17.45
C VAL A 10 17.99 0.97 -18.22
N PRO A 11 18.44 0.28 -19.28
CA PRO A 11 17.64 -0.76 -19.89
C PRO A 11 17.66 -1.98 -18.97
N ARG A 12 16.74 -2.05 -17.99
CA ARG A 12 16.45 -3.32 -17.31
C ARG A 12 15.68 -4.21 -18.26
N LYS A 13 16.41 -4.94 -19.10
CA LYS A 13 15.88 -6.08 -19.85
C LYS A 13 15.48 -7.15 -18.82
N LYS A 14 14.27 -7.04 -18.27
CA LYS A 14 13.66 -8.06 -17.40
C LYS A 14 13.63 -9.35 -18.20
N THR A 15 14.42 -10.35 -17.83
CA THR A 15 14.27 -11.72 -18.33
C THR A 15 12.92 -12.24 -17.82
N ARG A 16 11.88 -11.97 -18.60
CA ARG A 16 10.46 -12.13 -18.24
C ARG A 16 10.10 -13.57 -17.88
N LEU A 17 10.90 -14.55 -18.30
CA LEU A 17 10.69 -15.97 -18.01
C LEU A 17 11.25 -16.37 -16.63
N GLY A 18 12.53 -16.08 -16.36
CA GLY A 18 13.17 -16.41 -15.08
C GLY A 18 12.51 -15.72 -13.89
N ALA A 19 12.15 -14.44 -14.04
CA ALA A 19 11.45 -13.70 -13.00
C ALA A 19 10.05 -14.29 -12.69
N ARG A 20 9.30 -14.75 -13.72
CA ARG A 20 7.98 -15.36 -13.53
C ARG A 20 8.06 -16.74 -12.90
N ALA A 21 9.08 -17.54 -13.26
CA ALA A 21 9.34 -18.83 -12.65
C ALA A 21 9.75 -18.66 -11.18
N ALA A 22 10.66 -17.73 -10.88
CA ALA A 22 11.08 -17.40 -9.53
C ALA A 22 9.91 -16.92 -8.66
N ASP A 23 9.01 -16.08 -9.18
CA ASP A 23 7.80 -15.66 -8.43
C ASP A 23 6.84 -16.80 -8.13
N LYS A 24 6.71 -17.75 -9.05
CA LYS A 24 5.83 -18.90 -8.88
C LYS A 24 6.43 -19.86 -7.86
N LEU A 25 7.75 -20.10 -7.94
CA LEU A 25 8.52 -20.88 -6.97
C LEU A 25 8.50 -20.23 -5.59
N ALA A 26 8.75 -18.93 -5.46
CA ALA A 26 8.75 -18.22 -4.17
C ALA A 26 7.38 -18.26 -3.48
N ARG A 27 6.29 -18.08 -4.24
CA ARG A 27 4.94 -18.19 -3.70
C ARG A 27 4.57 -19.62 -3.30
N TRP A 28 5.04 -20.61 -4.05
CA TRP A 28 4.79 -22.02 -3.74
C TRP A 28 5.63 -22.51 -2.55
N ALA A 29 6.92 -22.15 -2.50
CA ALA A 29 7.83 -22.50 -1.42
C ALA A 29 7.51 -21.78 -0.10
N GLY A 30 6.84 -20.63 -0.14
CA GLY A 30 6.35 -19.91 1.04
C GLY A 30 5.06 -20.47 1.64
N SER A 31 4.48 -21.53 1.06
CA SER A 31 3.26 -22.15 1.56
C SER A 31 3.54 -23.11 2.73
N TRP A 32 2.69 -23.10 3.75
CA TRP A 32 2.71 -24.08 4.85
C TRP A 32 2.61 -25.53 4.35
N THR A 33 1.84 -25.76 3.27
CA THR A 33 1.69 -27.09 2.66
C THR A 33 2.97 -27.62 2.03
N PHE A 34 3.82 -26.75 1.50
CA PHE A 34 5.12 -27.15 0.93
C PHE A 34 6.07 -27.65 2.02
N ILE A 35 6.11 -26.94 3.16
CA ILE A 35 6.94 -27.31 4.31
C ILE A 35 6.54 -28.70 4.82
N THR A 36 5.23 -28.94 5.02
CA THR A 36 4.73 -30.25 5.48
C THR A 36 5.05 -31.36 4.49
N LEU A 37 4.88 -31.13 3.18
CA LEU A 37 5.19 -32.13 2.16
C LEU A 37 6.69 -32.44 2.10
N PHE A 38 7.55 -31.43 2.22
CA PHE A 38 9.01 -31.60 2.23
C PHE A 38 9.48 -32.41 3.44
N PHE A 39 8.92 -32.15 4.63
CA PHE A 39 9.18 -32.96 5.81
C PHE A 39 8.68 -34.40 5.66
N LEU A 40 7.50 -34.60 5.07
CA LEU A 40 6.97 -35.94 4.79
C LEU A 40 7.87 -36.70 3.82
N PHE A 41 8.33 -36.04 2.75
CA PHE A 41 9.28 -36.61 1.79
C PHE A 41 10.59 -37.01 2.47
N LEU A 42 11.14 -36.15 3.33
CA LEU A 42 12.36 -36.45 4.09
C LEU A 42 12.16 -37.68 4.99
N LEU A 43 11.03 -37.76 5.71
CA LEU A 43 10.70 -38.90 6.57
C LEU A 43 10.56 -40.20 5.77
N VAL A 44 9.89 -40.15 4.60
CA VAL A 44 9.77 -41.31 3.70
C VAL A 44 11.13 -41.74 3.19
N TRP A 45 11.99 -40.78 2.81
CA TRP A 45 13.34 -41.07 2.32
C TRP A 45 14.22 -41.72 3.40
N ILE A 46 14.14 -41.22 4.63
CA ILE A 46 14.82 -41.80 5.80
C ILE A 46 14.28 -43.22 6.07
N ALA A 47 12.95 -43.42 6.03
CA ALA A 47 12.33 -44.72 6.24
C ALA A 47 12.75 -45.74 5.18
N LEU A 48 12.76 -45.36 3.90
CA LEU A 48 13.23 -46.22 2.81
C LEU A 48 14.71 -46.60 2.97
N ASN A 49 15.57 -45.63 3.34
CA ASN A 49 16.98 -45.91 3.60
C ASN A 49 17.18 -46.80 4.84
N ALA A 50 16.40 -46.61 5.90
CA ALA A 50 16.45 -47.45 7.10
C ALA A 50 16.03 -48.89 6.81
N ILE A 51 15.02 -49.10 5.96
CA ILE A 51 14.59 -50.45 5.53
C ILE A 51 15.67 -51.10 4.64
N TRP A 52 16.30 -50.33 3.75
CA TRP A 52 17.36 -50.83 2.87
C TRP A 52 18.68 -51.12 3.61
N LEU A 53 18.91 -50.48 4.77
CA LEU A 53 20.06 -50.75 5.63
C LEU A 53 20.05 -52.20 6.19
N LEU A 54 18.89 -52.84 6.28
CA LEU A 54 18.74 -54.26 6.66
C LEU A 54 19.03 -55.21 5.48
N SER A 55 19.16 -54.71 4.25
CA SER A 55 19.53 -55.52 3.08
C SER A 55 21.03 -55.50 2.83
N PRO A 56 21.64 -56.59 2.33
CA PRO A 56 23.09 -56.71 2.14
C PRO A 56 23.66 -55.76 1.06
N GLN A 57 22.80 -55.11 0.27
CA GLN A 57 23.19 -54.18 -0.78
C GLN A 57 22.91 -52.74 -0.31
N GLN A 58 23.91 -52.14 0.33
CA GLN A 58 23.82 -50.80 0.91
C GLN A 58 23.94 -49.74 -0.19
N TRP A 59 22.79 -49.21 -0.66
CA TRP A 59 22.78 -48.14 -1.67
C TRP A 59 23.36 -46.83 -1.10
N ASP A 60 23.07 -46.49 0.17
CA ASP A 60 23.60 -45.30 0.85
C ASP A 60 24.00 -45.62 2.32
N PRO A 61 25.26 -46.05 2.55
CA PRO A 61 25.76 -46.36 3.90
C PRO A 61 25.76 -45.12 4.81
N TYR A 62 25.60 -45.33 6.12
CA TYR A 62 25.74 -44.26 7.10
C TYR A 62 27.13 -43.61 6.98
N PRO A 63 27.27 -42.28 6.80
CA PRO A 63 26.29 -41.21 7.05
C PRO A 63 25.71 -40.61 5.75
N PHE A 64 24.69 -41.25 5.15
CA PHE A 64 23.83 -40.78 4.06
C PHE A 64 24.45 -39.71 3.13
N ILE A 65 25.51 -40.07 2.41
CA ILE A 65 26.36 -39.10 1.69
C ILE A 65 25.57 -38.40 0.58
N LEU A 66 24.64 -39.12 -0.06
CA LEU A 66 23.82 -38.61 -1.15
C LEU A 66 22.75 -37.66 -0.63
N LEU A 67 22.09 -37.99 0.47
CA LEU A 67 21.10 -37.11 1.10
C LEU A 67 21.75 -35.80 1.53
N ASN A 68 22.93 -35.89 2.15
CA ASN A 68 23.63 -34.73 2.65
C ASN A 68 24.14 -33.82 1.50
N LEU A 69 24.57 -34.41 0.38
CA LEU A 69 24.94 -33.69 -0.83
C LEU A 69 23.75 -32.92 -1.42
N VAL A 70 22.59 -33.59 -1.54
CA VAL A 70 21.37 -32.99 -2.10
C VAL A 70 20.87 -31.86 -1.20
N LEU A 71 20.82 -32.06 0.12
CA LEU A 71 20.40 -31.04 1.08
C LEU A 71 21.34 -29.82 1.07
N SER A 72 22.65 -30.05 0.98
CA SER A 72 23.64 -28.97 0.88
C SER A 72 23.45 -28.13 -0.38
N CYS A 73 23.16 -28.78 -1.52
CA CYS A 73 22.87 -28.09 -2.78
C CYS A 73 21.55 -27.29 -2.71
N LEU A 74 20.50 -27.87 -2.12
CA LEU A 74 19.22 -27.19 -1.87
C LEU A 74 19.41 -25.94 -1.00
N ALA A 75 20.16 -26.06 0.10
CA ALA A 75 20.47 -24.94 0.99
C ALA A 75 21.25 -23.83 0.29
N ALA A 76 22.23 -24.19 -0.56
CA ALA A 76 23.02 -23.22 -1.31
C ALA A 76 22.17 -22.38 -2.29
N ILE A 77 21.15 -22.99 -2.92
CA ILE A 77 20.24 -22.31 -3.84
C ILE A 77 19.16 -21.49 -3.08
N GLN A 78 18.88 -21.85 -1.84
CA GLN A 78 17.84 -21.21 -1.03
C GLN A 78 18.15 -19.73 -0.74
N ALA A 79 19.38 -19.39 -0.35
CA ALA A 79 19.75 -18.01 -0.01
C ALA A 79 19.59 -17.01 -1.17
N PRO A 80 20.04 -17.31 -2.41
CA PRO A 80 19.78 -16.47 -3.58
C PRO A 80 18.29 -16.33 -3.92
N ILE A 81 17.50 -17.41 -3.82
CA ILE A 81 16.06 -17.35 -4.10
C ILE A 81 15.35 -16.45 -3.09
N ILE A 82 15.67 -16.62 -1.80
CA ILE A 82 15.14 -15.75 -0.73
C ILE A 82 15.56 -14.30 -1.01
N LEU A 83 16.82 -14.04 -1.31
CA LEU A 83 17.32 -12.70 -1.60
C LEU A 83 16.64 -12.06 -2.82
N MET A 84 16.40 -12.85 -3.88
CA MET A 84 15.67 -12.39 -5.07
C MET A 84 14.21 -12.06 -4.74
N SER A 85 13.54 -12.91 -3.93
CA SER A 85 12.16 -12.66 -3.51
C SER A 85 12.04 -11.43 -2.60
N GLN A 86 13.02 -11.20 -1.73
CA GLN A 86 13.10 -10.02 -0.87
C GLN A 86 13.36 -8.75 -1.69
N ASN A 87 14.30 -8.78 -2.65
CA ASN A 87 14.54 -7.64 -3.55
C ASN A 87 13.28 -7.27 -4.34
N ARG A 88 12.52 -8.28 -4.79
CA ARG A 88 11.25 -8.08 -5.50
C ARG A 88 10.19 -7.45 -4.59
N ALA A 89 10.04 -7.94 -3.36
CA ALA A 89 9.11 -7.38 -2.39
C ALA A 89 9.45 -5.92 -2.04
N ALA A 90 10.73 -5.60 -1.84
CA ALA A 90 11.20 -4.25 -1.57
C ALA A 90 10.96 -3.27 -2.74
N GLU A 91 11.06 -3.75 -3.98
CA GLU A 91 10.73 -2.93 -5.17
C GLU A 91 9.23 -2.59 -5.21
N ILE A 92 8.37 -3.59 -4.95
CA ILE A 92 6.91 -3.39 -4.88
C ILE A 92 6.54 -2.44 -3.74
N ASP A 93 7.14 -2.62 -2.56
CA ASP A 93 6.91 -1.77 -1.40
C ASP A 93 7.31 -0.32 -1.65
N ARG A 94 8.47 -0.09 -2.28
CA ARG A 94 8.90 1.25 -2.72
C ARG A 94 7.93 1.89 -3.70
N GLU A 95 7.40 1.14 -4.66
CA GLU A 95 6.40 1.65 -5.59
C GLU A 95 5.09 2.01 -4.88
N ARG A 96 4.64 1.18 -3.92
CA ARG A 96 3.47 1.45 -3.10
C ARG A 96 3.64 2.71 -2.27
N ALA A 97 4.76 2.84 -1.55
CA ALA A 97 5.08 4.02 -0.77
C ALA A 97 5.10 5.32 -1.62
N ARG A 98 5.62 5.25 -2.85
CA ARG A 98 5.56 6.39 -3.78
C ARG A 98 4.12 6.76 -4.14
N LYS A 99 3.28 5.79 -4.49
CA LYS A 99 1.87 6.03 -4.80
C LYS A 99 1.13 6.65 -3.62
N ASP A 100 1.34 6.11 -2.42
CA ASP A 100 0.72 6.61 -1.20
C ASP A 100 1.15 8.06 -0.92
N TYR A 101 2.43 8.39 -1.13
CA TYR A 101 2.92 9.76 -1.04
C TYR A 101 2.21 10.72 -2.01
N TYR A 102 2.04 10.32 -3.28
CA TYR A 102 1.35 11.15 -4.27
C TYR A 102 -0.13 11.34 -3.95
N ILE A 103 -0.83 10.28 -3.51
CA ILE A 103 -2.22 10.36 -3.10
C ILE A 103 -2.36 11.31 -1.90
N ASN A 104 -1.50 11.17 -0.90
CA ASN A 104 -1.55 12.01 0.29
C ASN A 104 -1.28 13.49 -0.03
N ARG A 105 -0.29 13.77 -0.89
CA ARG A 105 -0.03 15.14 -1.38
C ARG A 105 -1.20 15.72 -2.18
N LYS A 106 -1.90 14.90 -2.95
CA LYS A 106 -3.10 15.34 -3.68
C LYS A 106 -4.23 15.66 -2.71
N ALA A 107 -4.48 14.77 -1.75
CA ALA A 107 -5.47 15.00 -0.69
C ALA A 107 -5.17 16.27 0.12
N GLU A 108 -3.90 16.52 0.47
CA GLU A 108 -3.48 17.75 1.17
C GLU A 108 -3.87 19.01 0.38
N LYS A 109 -3.67 19.00 -0.95
CA LYS A 109 -4.05 20.14 -1.81
C LYS A 109 -5.56 20.29 -1.92
N GLU A 110 -6.29 19.19 -2.11
CA GLU A 110 -7.75 19.20 -2.18
C GLU A 110 -8.37 19.72 -0.87
N ILE A 111 -7.84 19.30 0.29
CA ILE A 111 -8.26 19.82 1.60
C ILE A 111 -8.00 21.31 1.72
N LYS A 112 -6.84 21.81 1.26
CA LYS A 112 -6.54 23.25 1.27
C LYS A 112 -7.52 24.05 0.41
N VAL A 113 -7.88 23.53 -0.76
CA VAL A 113 -8.90 24.16 -1.62
C VAL A 113 -10.24 24.21 -0.91
N LEU A 114 -10.71 23.08 -0.36
CA LEU A 114 -11.97 23.03 0.39
C LEU A 114 -11.98 23.99 1.60
N GLN A 115 -10.83 24.18 2.27
CA GLN A 115 -10.72 25.15 3.35
C GLN A 115 -10.88 26.59 2.88
N LEU A 116 -10.34 26.94 1.70
CA LEU A 116 -10.53 28.25 1.10
C LEU A 116 -12.00 28.48 0.70
N ASP A 117 -12.61 27.49 0.04
CA ASP A 117 -14.04 27.56 -0.35
C ASP A 117 -14.94 27.74 0.89
N LEU A 118 -14.62 27.06 2.00
CA LEU A 118 -15.35 27.23 3.27
C LEU A 118 -15.16 28.62 3.90
N LEU A 119 -13.99 29.24 3.74
CA LEU A 119 -13.76 30.60 4.21
C LEU A 119 -14.54 31.62 3.37
N GLU A 120 -14.55 31.45 2.05
CA GLU A 120 -15.33 32.29 1.12
C GLU A 120 -16.84 32.20 1.41
N ILE A 121 -17.37 30.98 1.60
CA ILE A 121 -18.78 30.79 1.98
C ILE A 121 -19.09 31.47 3.33
N LYS A 122 -18.18 31.34 4.31
CA LYS A 122 -18.35 32.01 5.60
C LYS A 122 -18.39 33.53 5.42
N GLU A 123 -17.43 34.09 4.68
CA GLU A 123 -17.37 35.52 4.42
C GLU A 123 -18.68 36.04 3.82
N HIS A 124 -19.18 35.42 2.75
CA HIS A 124 -20.47 35.78 2.15
C HIS A 124 -21.67 35.63 3.08
N LEU A 125 -21.66 34.63 3.98
CA LEU A 125 -22.72 34.47 4.98
C LEU A 125 -22.68 35.57 6.04
N PHE A 126 -21.50 36.06 6.40
CA PHE A 126 -21.28 37.14 7.37
C PHE A 126 -21.31 38.55 6.75
N GLU A 127 -21.24 38.67 5.42
CA GLU A 127 -21.27 39.93 4.66
C GLU A 127 -22.65 40.63 4.67
N LYS A 128 -23.71 39.96 5.16
CA LYS A 128 -24.92 40.64 5.61
C LYS A 128 -24.78 40.92 7.10
N PRO A 129 -24.23 42.10 7.51
CA PRO A 129 -24.05 42.38 8.91
C PRO A 129 -25.40 42.33 9.61
N LEU A 130 -25.38 41.83 10.85
CA LEU A 130 -26.50 41.94 11.78
C LEU A 130 -26.98 43.41 11.87
N ASP A 131 -26.07 44.36 11.62
CA ASP A 131 -26.30 45.79 11.53
C ASP A 131 -27.30 46.15 10.42
N GLN A 132 -27.24 45.53 9.24
CA GLN A 132 -28.22 45.77 8.18
C GLN A 132 -29.60 45.22 8.53
N ARG A 133 -29.65 44.09 9.26
CA ARG A 133 -30.92 43.52 9.71
C ARG A 133 -31.54 44.36 10.82
N THR A 134 -30.73 44.88 11.74
CA THR A 134 -31.17 45.75 12.84
C THR A 134 -31.58 47.12 12.33
N GLU A 135 -30.86 47.71 11.38
CA GLU A 135 -31.23 48.98 10.74
C GLU A 135 -32.54 48.87 9.95
N LYS A 136 -32.76 47.75 9.24
CA LYS A 136 -34.05 47.45 8.59
C LYS A 136 -35.19 47.30 9.59
N LEU A 137 -34.95 46.60 10.69
CA LEU A 137 -35.93 46.43 11.76
C LEU A 137 -36.28 47.78 12.41
N GLU A 138 -35.30 48.67 12.64
CA GLU A 138 -35.55 50.01 13.17
C GLU A 138 -36.36 50.90 12.22
N THR A 139 -36.09 50.82 10.92
CA THR A 139 -36.86 51.58 9.91
C THR A 139 -38.28 51.05 9.78
N ASP A 140 -38.49 49.74 9.82
CA ASP A 140 -39.82 49.13 9.80
C ASP A 140 -40.60 49.47 11.09
N ILE A 141 -39.96 49.46 12.26
CA ILE A 141 -40.60 49.88 13.52
C ILE A 141 -41.02 51.35 13.47
N LYS A 142 -40.18 52.25 12.95
CA LYS A 142 -40.53 53.68 12.81
C LYS A 142 -41.73 53.90 11.90
N LYS A 143 -41.79 53.20 10.76
CA LYS A 143 -42.94 53.29 9.84
C LYS A 143 -44.24 52.83 10.49
N LEU A 144 -44.20 51.72 11.23
CA LEU A 144 -45.37 51.22 11.96
C LEU A 144 -45.82 52.20 13.06
N GLN A 145 -44.87 52.87 13.73
CA GLN A 145 -45.20 53.93 14.71
C GLN A 145 -45.87 55.15 14.04
N GLU A 146 -45.39 55.58 12.88
CA GLU A 146 -46.03 56.66 12.10
C GLU A 146 -47.43 56.27 11.59
N GLU A 147 -47.62 55.03 11.13
CA GLU A 147 -48.94 54.50 10.75
C GLU A 147 -49.91 54.49 11.94
N LEU A 148 -49.45 54.12 13.14
CA LEU A 148 -50.29 54.16 14.34
C LEU A 148 -50.62 55.59 14.80
N GLU A 149 -49.68 56.54 14.72
CA GLU A 149 -49.97 57.95 15.04
C GLU A 149 -50.94 58.61 14.06
N THR A 150 -50.86 58.25 12.77
CA THR A 150 -51.78 58.77 11.75
C THR A 150 -53.16 58.16 11.89
N LEU A 151 -53.28 56.89 12.26
CA LEU A 151 -54.55 56.25 12.63
C LEU A 151 -55.16 56.82 13.92
N ASN A 152 -54.33 57.17 14.91
CA ASN A 152 -54.81 57.75 16.17
C ASN A 152 -55.25 59.22 16.03
N LYS A 153 -54.78 59.94 15.00
CA LYS A 153 -55.23 61.30 14.65
C LYS A 153 -56.45 61.33 13.72
N SER A 154 -56.81 60.21 13.10
CA SER A 154 -57.99 60.11 12.22
C SER A 154 -59.26 59.65 12.95
N HIS A 155 -59.17 59.48 14.26
CA HIS A 155 -60.26 59.07 15.15
C HIS A 155 -60.63 60.18 16.13
#